data_AF-A0A9X2EWE5-F1
#
_entry.id   AF-A0A9X2EWE5-F1
#
_cell.length_a   1.000
_cell.length_b   1.000
_cell.length_c   1.000
_cell.angle_alpha   90.00
_cell.angle_beta   90.00
_cell.angle_gamma   90.00
#
_symmetry.space_group_name_H-M   'P 1'
#
loop_
_entity.id
_entity.type
_entity.pdbx_description
1 polymer ?
#
loop_
_entity_poly.entity_id
_entity_poly.type
_entity_poly.pdbx_seq_one_letter_code
_entity_poly.pdbx_strand_id
1 'polypeptide(L)'
;YIKHESSVSTSLLDGLEKEYQILRTDNMTGQMPKVGSCQDFKKLIGLDTVFIHQINRGDGIPYIGFLFGCKWEPEHGLGILMHGNRVVEIGFADTAFTLWVAEDDVRG
;
A
#
# COMPACT_ATOMS: atom_id res chain seq x y z
N TYR A 1 8.39 17.59 12.55
CA TYR A 1 7.99 16.20 12.83
C TYR A 1 6.51 16.08 12.53
N ILE A 2 6.12 15.18 11.62
CA ILE A 2 4.71 14.94 11.30
C ILE A 2 4.18 13.94 12.32
N LYS A 3 3.12 14.32 13.03
CA LYS A 3 2.49 13.45 14.03
C LYS A 3 1.97 12.18 13.34
N HIS A 4 2.25 11.01 13.90
CA HIS A 4 1.84 9.68 13.41
C HIS A 4 2.54 9.15 12.14
N GLU A 5 3.48 9.88 11.54
CA GLU A 5 4.24 9.45 10.36
C GLU A 5 4.83 8.04 10.54
N SER A 6 5.53 7.82 11.65
CA SER A 6 6.18 6.53 11.94
C SER A 6 5.19 5.38 12.06
N SER A 7 3.99 5.63 12.58
CA SER A 7 2.96 4.58 12.67
C SER A 7 2.44 4.21 11.30
N VAL A 8 2.13 5.20 10.45
CA VAL A 8 1.60 4.95 9.10
C VAL A 8 2.65 4.24 8.25
N SER A 9 3.90 4.72 8.27
CA SER A 9 4.98 4.09 7.50
C SER A 9 5.26 2.66 7.94
N THR A 10 5.20 2.38 9.25
CA THR A 10 5.45 1.03 9.77
C THR A 10 4.32 0.08 9.35
N SER A 11 3.07 0.46 9.57
CA SER A 11 1.92 -0.37 9.19
C SER A 11 1.86 -0.65 7.70
N LEU A 12 2.21 0.33 6.86
CA LEU A 12 2.29 0.16 5.42
C LEU A 12 3.36 -0.86 5.03
N LEU A 13 4.58 -0.71 5.54
CA LEU A 13 5.69 -1.59 5.21
C LEU A 13 5.49 -3.02 5.75
N ASP A 14 4.95 -3.15 6.96
CA ASP A 14 4.63 -4.45 7.56
C ASP A 14 3.51 -5.19 6.78
N GLY A 15 2.50 -4.45 6.31
CA GLY A 15 1.43 -5.00 5.46
C GLY A 15 1.98 -5.44 4.11
N LEU A 16 2.79 -4.58 3.47
CA LEU A 16 3.45 -4.89 2.20
C LEU A 16 4.37 -6.10 2.32
N GLU A 17 5.14 -6.24 3.39
CA GLU A 17 6.04 -7.38 3.57
C GLU A 17 5.28 -8.71 3.51
N LYS A 18 4.12 -8.80 4.18
CA LYS A 18 3.29 -10.01 4.19
C LYS A 18 2.79 -10.37 2.79
N GLU A 19 2.17 -9.42 2.10
CA GLU A 19 1.63 -9.65 0.74
C GLU A 19 2.72 -9.92 -0.29
N TYR A 20 3.85 -9.21 -0.18
CA TYR A 20 4.99 -9.39 -1.08
C TYR A 20 5.57 -10.80 -1.02
N GLN A 21 5.65 -11.42 0.17
CA GLN A 21 6.13 -12.79 0.28
C GLN A 21 5.17 -13.79 -0.37
N ILE A 22 3.86 -13.58 -0.24
CA ILE A 22 2.83 -14.42 -0.87
C ILE A 22 2.95 -14.32 -2.40
N LEU A 23 2.95 -13.11 -2.96
CA LEU A 23 3.08 -12.87 -4.41
C LEU A 23 4.38 -13.42 -4.98
N ARG A 24 5.48 -13.33 -4.22
CA ARG A 24 6.78 -13.89 -4.62
C ARG A 24 6.75 -15.42 -4.74
N THR A 25 5.97 -16.11 -3.90
CA THR A 25 5.88 -17.59 -3.94
C THR A 25 4.98 -18.12 -5.05
N ASP A 26 4.03 -17.32 -5.54
CA ASP A 26 2.93 -17.78 -6.40
C ASP A 26 3.19 -17.67 -7.93
N ASN A 27 4.45 -17.94 -8.35
CA ASN A 27 4.96 -17.94 -9.75
C ASN A 27 5.61 -16.66 -10.30
N MET A 28 5.92 -15.65 -9.48
CA MET A 28 6.81 -14.54 -9.87
C MET A 28 8.29 -14.76 -9.45
N THR A 29 8.66 -16.01 -9.19
CA THR A 29 9.97 -16.44 -8.73
C THR A 29 11.06 -16.06 -9.74
N GLY A 30 11.69 -14.91 -9.54
CA GLY A 30 12.80 -14.40 -10.36
C GLY A 30 12.67 -12.94 -10.80
N GLN A 31 11.45 -12.40 -10.87
CA GLN A 31 11.20 -10.99 -11.24
C GLN A 31 11.18 -10.06 -10.02
N MET A 32 10.64 -10.55 -8.90
CA MET A 32 10.61 -9.82 -7.65
C MET A 32 11.93 -9.99 -6.88
N PRO A 33 12.62 -8.91 -6.43
CA PRO A 33 13.82 -8.98 -5.60
C PRO A 33 13.57 -9.60 -4.22
N LYS A 34 14.55 -10.31 -3.64
CA LYS A 34 14.43 -10.81 -2.27
C LYS A 34 14.44 -9.61 -1.31
N VAL A 35 13.50 -9.61 -0.38
CA VAL A 35 13.39 -8.62 0.69
C VAL A 35 13.55 -9.36 2.01
N GLY A 36 14.48 -8.91 2.86
CA GLY A 36 14.75 -9.49 4.18
C GLY A 36 14.32 -8.57 5.33
N SER A 37 13.95 -7.33 5.04
CA SER A 37 13.42 -6.37 6.00
C SER A 37 12.62 -5.25 5.33
N CYS A 38 11.77 -4.58 6.11
CA CYS A 38 11.06 -3.36 5.69
C CYS A 38 11.97 -2.26 5.09
N GLN A 39 13.25 -2.18 5.47
CA GLN A 39 14.17 -1.18 4.91
C GLN A 39 14.57 -1.49 3.46
N ASP A 40 14.51 -2.75 3.04
CA ASP A 40 14.86 -3.12 1.67
C ASP A 40 13.82 -2.57 0.68
N PHE A 41 12.55 -2.46 1.08
CA PHE A 41 11.52 -1.84 0.25
C PHE A 41 11.86 -0.41 -0.13
N LYS A 42 12.50 0.38 0.75
CA LYS A 42 12.91 1.76 0.43
C LYS A 42 13.85 1.86 -0.79
N LYS A 43 14.51 0.77 -1.16
CA LYS A 43 15.40 0.70 -2.34
C LYS A 43 14.68 0.16 -3.59
N LEU A 44 13.48 -0.39 -3.42
CA LEU A 44 12.72 -1.09 -4.44
C LEU A 44 11.45 -0.34 -4.85
N ILE A 45 10.89 0.47 -3.95
CA ILE A 45 9.70 1.28 -4.20
C ILE A 45 10.00 2.76 -3.95
N GLY A 46 9.35 3.62 -4.72
CA GLY A 46 9.35 5.07 -4.54
C GLY A 46 7.91 5.58 -4.53
N LEU A 47 7.57 6.42 -3.54
CA LEU A 47 6.24 7.03 -3.49
C LEU A 47 6.09 7.99 -4.67
N ASP A 48 5.06 7.77 -5.47
CA ASP A 48 4.74 8.60 -6.63
C ASP A 48 3.62 9.58 -6.29
N THR A 49 2.46 9.05 -5.88
CA THR A 49 1.26 9.86 -5.63
C THR A 49 0.57 9.46 -4.34
N VAL A 50 0.04 10.45 -3.62
CA VAL A 50 -0.85 10.24 -2.46
C VAL A 50 -2.25 10.72 -2.82
N PHE A 51 -3.23 9.83 -2.73
CA PHE A 51 -4.64 10.12 -2.93
C PHE A 51 -5.32 10.27 -1.57
N ILE A 52 -6.03 11.38 -1.37
CA ILE A 52 -6.88 11.60 -0.18
C ILE A 52 -8.33 11.49 -0.65
N HIS A 53 -9.03 10.46 -0.17
CA HIS A 53 -10.37 10.14 -0.64
C HIS A 53 -11.45 10.81 0.22
N GLN A 54 -12.56 11.17 -0.41
CA GLN A 54 -13.72 11.78 0.26
C GLN A 54 -14.50 10.79 1.13
N ILE A 55 -14.30 9.50 0.94
CA ILE A 55 -14.96 8.44 1.70
C ILE A 55 -14.34 8.35 3.10
N ASN A 56 -15.17 8.15 4.13
CA ASN A 56 -14.77 7.89 5.50
C ASN A 56 -15.84 7.03 6.21
N ARG A 57 -15.51 6.51 7.39
CA ARG A 57 -16.39 5.64 8.19
C ARG A 57 -17.30 6.39 9.16
N GLY A 58 -17.45 7.71 9.01
CA GLY A 58 -18.12 8.59 9.99
C GLY A 58 -17.27 8.96 11.21
N ASP A 59 -16.00 8.53 11.23
CA ASP A 59 -15.01 8.81 12.28
C ASP A 59 -14.14 10.04 12.00
N GLY A 60 -14.37 10.70 10.86
CA GLY A 60 -13.62 11.87 10.41
C GLY A 60 -12.22 11.55 9.86
N ILE A 61 -11.87 10.27 9.68
CA ILE A 61 -10.60 9.83 9.09
C ILE A 61 -10.85 9.41 7.64
N PRO A 62 -10.25 10.09 6.64
CA PRO A 62 -10.39 9.70 5.25
C PRO A 62 -9.58 8.44 4.94
N TYR A 63 -9.95 7.75 3.86
CA TYR A 63 -9.07 6.75 3.26
C TYR A 63 -7.95 7.46 2.51
N ILE A 64 -6.73 6.93 2.61
CA ILE A 64 -5.54 7.43 1.93
C ILE A 64 -4.99 6.33 1.05
N GLY A 65 -4.89 6.62 -0.25
CA GLY A 65 -4.22 5.75 -1.21
C GLY A 65 -2.77 6.18 -1.42
N PHE A 66 -1.86 5.22 -1.41
CA PHE A 66 -0.45 5.42 -1.74
C PHE A 66 -0.13 4.67 -3.01
N LEU A 67 0.28 5.40 -4.05
CA LEU A 67 0.78 4.85 -5.29
C LEU A 67 2.31 4.87 -5.26
N PHE A 68 2.93 3.72 -5.49
CA PHE A 68 4.36 3.56 -5.59
C PHE A 68 4.76 3.07 -6.98
N GLY A 69 5.87 3.59 -7.49
CA GLY A 69 6.63 2.93 -8.55
C GLY A 69 7.47 1.81 -7.95
N CYS A 70 7.64 0.70 -8.68
CA CYS A 70 8.36 -0.48 -8.22
C CYS A 70 9.43 -0.91 -9.23
N LYS A 71 10.60 -1.35 -8.75
CA LYS A 71 11.67 -1.83 -9.64
C LYS A 71 11.35 -3.15 -10.36
N TRP A 72 10.48 -3.97 -9.78
CA TRP A 72 10.08 -5.26 -10.35
C TRP A 72 8.86 -5.16 -11.25
N GLU A 73 8.15 -4.03 -11.17
CA GLU A 73 7.00 -3.74 -12.01
C GLU A 73 7.02 -2.25 -12.41
N PRO A 74 7.74 -1.92 -13.50
CA PRO A 74 7.90 -0.54 -13.94
C PRO A 74 6.70 0.05 -14.69
N GLU A 75 5.70 -0.74 -15.08
CA GLU A 75 4.59 -0.29 -15.93
C GLU A 75 3.34 0.08 -15.12
N HIS A 76 2.87 -0.77 -14.21
CA HIS A 76 1.58 -0.63 -13.52
C HIS A 76 1.72 -0.23 -12.05
N GLY A 77 2.91 -0.30 -11.43
CA GLY A 77 3.13 0.16 -10.05
C GLY A 77 2.39 -0.64 -8.95
N LEU A 78 2.45 -0.12 -7.73
CA LEU A 78 1.91 -0.71 -6.51
C LEU A 78 0.97 0.27 -5.82
N GLY A 79 -0.29 -0.13 -5.63
CA GLY A 79 -1.28 0.65 -4.90
C GLY A 79 -1.53 0.07 -3.51
N ILE A 80 -1.60 0.94 -2.51
CA ILE A 80 -1.95 0.59 -1.13
C ILE A 80 -3.06 1.51 -0.67
N LEU A 81 -4.20 0.96 -0.24
CA LEU A 81 -5.28 1.71 0.37
C LEU A 81 -5.20 1.57 1.89
N MET A 82 -5.24 2.70 2.60
CA MET A 82 -5.21 2.75 4.06
C MET A 82 -6.38 3.54 4.63
N HIS A 83 -6.77 3.20 5.85
CA HIS A 83 -7.66 4.01 6.69
C HIS A 83 -7.00 4.22 8.05
N GLY A 84 -6.59 5.46 8.34
CA GLY A 84 -5.72 5.77 9.47
C GLY A 84 -4.36 5.07 9.36
N ASN A 85 -4.09 4.11 10.26
CA ASN A 85 -2.88 3.28 10.23
C ASN A 85 -3.16 1.82 9.83
N ARG A 86 -4.39 1.50 9.42
CA ARG A 86 -4.77 0.16 8.97
C ARG A 86 -4.62 0.08 7.45
N VAL A 87 -3.90 -0.95 6.99
CA VAL A 87 -3.92 -1.35 5.57
C VAL A 87 -5.27 -2.00 5.29
N VAL A 88 -5.97 -1.48 4.28
CA VAL A 88 -7.26 -1.99 3.82
C VAL A 88 -7.02 -2.98 2.67
N GLU A 89 -6.19 -2.60 1.69
CA GLU A 89 -5.93 -3.41 0.49
C GLU A 89 -4.53 -3.08 -0.08
N ILE A 90 -3.89 -4.08 -0.69
CA ILE A 90 -2.65 -3.95 -1.45
C ILE A 90 -2.86 -4.61 -2.81
N GLY A 91 -2.54 -3.88 -3.89
CA GLY A 91 -2.69 -4.39 -5.25
C GLY A 91 -1.91 -3.57 -6.27
N PHE A 92 -2.39 -3.53 -7.52
CA PHE A 92 -1.82 -2.69 -8.57
C PHE A 92 -2.14 -1.21 -8.34
N ALA A 93 -1.65 -0.30 -9.19
CA ALA A 93 -1.81 1.14 -9.01
C ALA A 93 -3.25 1.59 -8.73
N ASP A 94 -4.23 0.94 -9.35
CA ASP A 94 -5.65 1.27 -9.22
C ASP A 94 -6.18 1.09 -7.79
N THR A 95 -5.60 0.20 -6.99
CA THR A 95 -5.92 0.06 -5.57
C THR A 95 -5.77 1.38 -4.80
N ALA A 96 -4.84 2.26 -5.22
CA ALA A 96 -4.65 3.55 -4.55
C ALA A 96 -5.78 4.55 -4.84
N PHE A 97 -6.57 4.39 -5.90
CA PHE A 97 -7.56 5.39 -6.32
C PHE A 97 -8.96 4.86 -6.66
N THR A 98 -9.16 3.55 -6.73
CA THR A 98 -10.49 2.96 -6.92
C THR A 98 -11.26 2.92 -5.61
N LEU A 99 -12.48 3.50 -5.61
CA LEU A 99 -13.24 3.72 -4.40
C LEU A 99 -14.08 2.53 -3.93
N TRP A 100 -14.31 1.50 -4.77
CA TRP A 100 -15.16 0.37 -4.37
C TRP A 100 -14.64 -0.33 -3.10
N VAL A 101 -13.32 -0.36 -2.90
CA VAL A 101 -12.70 -1.06 -1.76
C VAL A 101 -12.99 -0.29 -0.48
N ALA A 102 -12.88 1.04 -0.54
CA ALA A 102 -13.25 1.90 0.56
C ALA A 102 -14.75 1.81 0.86
N GLU A 103 -15.61 1.77 -0.17
CA GLU A 103 -17.05 1.62 -0.01
C GLU A 103 -17.45 0.27 0.61
N ASP A 104 -16.79 -0.81 0.22
CA ASP A 104 -17.02 -2.14 0.79
C ASP A 104 -16.53 -2.21 2.24
N ASP A 105 -15.31 -1.72 2.52
CA ASP A 105 -14.78 -1.65 3.87
C ASP A 105 -15.71 -0.83 4.79
N VAL A 106 -16.25 0.31 4.34
CA VAL A 106 -17.23 1.10 5.12
C VAL A 106 -18.48 0.31 5.51
N ARG A 107 -18.91 -0.66 4.67
CA ARG A 107 -20.13 -1.46 4.91
C ARG A 107 -19.91 -2.63 5.86
N GLY A 108 -18.67 -3.15 5.95
CA GLY A 108 -18.26 -4.21 6.88
C GLY A 108 -17.97 -3.68 8.28
#